data_AF-A0A2V5Y0I4-F1
#
_entry.id   AF-A0A2V5Y0I4-F1
#
_cell.length_a   1.000
_cell.length_b   1.000
_cell.length_c   1.000
_cell.angle_alpha   90.00
_cell.angle_beta   90.00
_cell.angle_gamma   90.00
#
_symmetry.space_group_name_H-M   'P 1'
#
loop_
_entity.id
_entity.type
_entity.pdbx_description
1 polymer ?
#
loop_
_entity_poly.entity_id
_entity_poly.type
_entity_poly.pdbx_seq_one_letter_code
_entity_poly.pdbx_strand_id
1 'polypeptide(L)'
;MKKQPTTSQSGALARFFKATISAGLLAAFILLLNGHSSQAGSATWRLNPVSGDWNTAANWTAGGPPNGATDTATFQSSNVTDVLLSTDTEVDGIVFGAGASAFTITATPTTAVFNLLIGGAGITNNSGITQNFVAANSGDSGSHGRIVFDNSATAGTLTVFTNEGGTADSHY
;
A
#
# COMPACT_ATOMS: atom_id res chain seq x y z
N MET A 1 -73.56 20.13 35.88
CA MET A 1 -72.25 20.84 35.90
C MET A 1 -71.14 19.80 35.74
N LYS A 2 -70.58 19.63 34.53
CA LYS A 2 -69.56 18.60 34.25
C LYS A 2 -68.16 19.18 34.46
N LYS A 3 -67.36 18.53 35.32
CA LYS A 3 -65.96 18.85 35.60
C LYS A 3 -65.05 18.42 34.46
N GLN A 4 -64.05 19.24 34.14
CA GLN A 4 -63.03 19.01 33.11
C GLN A 4 -61.81 18.29 33.74
N PRO A 5 -61.24 17.25 33.10
CA PRO A 5 -60.06 16.58 33.64
C PRO A 5 -58.78 17.24 33.17
N THR A 6 -57.87 17.50 34.10
CA THR A 6 -56.48 17.93 33.85
C THR A 6 -55.62 16.72 33.53
N THR A 7 -54.99 16.70 32.35
CA THR A 7 -54.03 15.66 31.96
C THR A 7 -52.60 16.13 32.25
N SER A 8 -51.88 15.37 33.07
CA SER A 8 -50.48 15.61 33.47
C SER A 8 -49.50 15.19 32.36
N GLN A 9 -48.56 16.07 31.99
CA GLN A 9 -47.48 15.79 31.03
C GLN A 9 -46.24 15.22 31.73
N SER A 10 -46.24 13.91 32.03
CA SER A 10 -45.05 13.23 32.59
C SER A 10 -44.07 12.69 31.53
N GLY A 11 -44.40 12.79 30.24
CA GLY A 11 -43.61 12.17 29.16
C GLY A 11 -42.49 13.04 28.56
N ALA A 12 -42.47 14.35 28.82
CA ALA A 12 -41.54 15.27 28.16
C ALA A 12 -40.10 15.10 28.69
N LEU A 13 -39.91 15.00 30.00
CA LEU A 13 -38.58 14.92 30.63
C LEU A 13 -37.82 13.63 30.29
N ALA A 14 -38.52 12.49 30.17
CA ALA A 14 -37.91 11.21 29.78
C ALA A 14 -37.48 11.19 28.29
N ARG A 15 -38.12 12.01 27.44
CA ARG A 15 -37.75 12.14 26.02
C ARG A 15 -36.47 12.95 25.83
N PHE A 16 -36.23 13.95 26.68
CA PHE A 16 -35.00 14.74 26.62
C PHE A 16 -33.75 13.96 27.07
N PHE A 17 -33.87 13.05 28.04
CA PHE A 17 -32.71 12.25 28.51
C PHE A 17 -32.23 11.20 27.49
N LYS A 18 -33.14 10.62 26.70
CA LYS A 18 -32.77 9.66 25.64
C LYS A 18 -32.13 10.33 24.42
N ALA A 19 -32.57 11.54 24.08
CA ALA A 19 -32.06 12.26 22.92
C ALA A 19 -30.59 12.71 23.11
N THR A 20 -30.21 13.16 24.31
CA THR A 20 -28.85 13.63 24.60
C THR A 20 -27.81 12.51 24.58
N ILE A 21 -28.16 11.30 25.06
CA ILE A 21 -27.25 10.14 25.07
C ILE A 21 -27.03 9.62 23.64
N SER A 22 -28.08 9.57 22.82
CA SER A 22 -27.98 9.13 21.42
C SER A 22 -27.18 10.09 20.54
N ALA A 23 -27.29 11.40 20.76
CA ALA A 23 -26.52 12.39 20.02
C ALA A 23 -25.01 12.38 20.38
N GLY A 24 -24.67 12.17 21.66
CA GLY A 24 -23.28 12.10 22.12
C GLY A 24 -22.53 10.87 21.61
N LEU A 25 -23.20 9.70 21.57
CA LEU A 25 -22.65 8.46 21.01
C LEU A 25 -22.43 8.56 19.50
N LEU A 26 -23.34 9.21 18.77
CA LEU A 26 -23.20 9.41 17.32
C LEU A 26 -22.05 10.36 16.99
N ALA A 27 -21.91 11.47 17.73
CA ALA A 27 -20.80 12.41 17.56
C ALA A 27 -19.44 11.77 17.89
N ALA A 28 -19.37 10.94 18.93
CA ALA A 28 -18.17 10.16 19.27
C ALA A 28 -17.84 9.11 18.20
N PHE A 29 -18.83 8.45 17.61
CA PHE A 29 -18.64 7.51 16.50
C PHE A 29 -18.11 8.22 15.24
N ILE A 30 -18.65 9.41 14.92
CA ILE A 30 -18.16 10.22 13.79
C ILE A 30 -16.72 10.71 14.03
N LEU A 31 -16.33 11.01 15.27
CA LEU A 31 -14.95 11.36 15.60
C LEU A 31 -13.97 10.17 15.50
N LEU A 32 -14.42 8.96 15.85
CA LEU A 32 -13.64 7.72 15.71
C LEU A 32 -13.46 7.28 14.24
N LEU A 33 -14.33 7.75 13.34
CA LEU A 33 -14.19 7.57 11.89
C LEU A 33 -13.18 8.56 11.24
N ASN A 34 -12.56 9.46 12.00
CA ASN A 34 -11.51 10.35 11.47
C ASN A 34 -10.10 9.77 11.61
N GLY A 35 -9.96 8.52 12.05
CA GLY A 35 -8.70 7.77 12.03
C GLY A 35 -8.36 7.18 10.65
N HIS A 36 -8.94 7.71 9.57
CA HIS A 36 -8.61 7.27 8.22
C HIS A 36 -7.29 7.92 7.82
N SER A 37 -6.20 7.14 7.84
CA SER A 37 -5.06 7.43 6.98
C SER A 37 -5.50 7.33 5.52
N SER A 38 -6.09 8.39 4.99
CA SER A 38 -6.19 8.66 3.54
C SER A 38 -5.53 10.02 3.36
N GLN A 39 -4.56 10.30 2.49
CA GLN A 39 -4.12 9.77 1.21
C GLN A 39 -2.59 10.01 1.17
N ALA A 40 -1.76 9.21 0.51
CA ALA A 40 -1.98 8.81 -0.86
C ALA A 40 -1.46 7.40 -1.12
N GLY A 41 -2.05 6.81 -2.15
CA GLY A 41 -1.62 5.52 -2.62
C GLY A 41 -0.52 5.65 -3.66
N SER A 42 -0.68 6.60 -4.57
CA SER A 42 0.28 6.81 -5.65
C SER A 42 1.31 7.86 -5.27
N ALA A 43 2.58 7.55 -5.51
CA ALA A 43 3.67 8.48 -5.27
C ALA A 43 4.84 8.24 -6.23
N THR A 44 5.73 9.23 -6.30
CA THR A 44 6.94 9.15 -7.11
C THR A 44 8.16 8.92 -6.23
N TRP A 45 9.00 7.97 -6.61
CA TRP A 45 10.30 7.75 -5.98
C TRP A 45 11.16 9.00 -6.15
N ARG A 46 11.74 9.52 -5.07
CA ARG A 46 12.45 10.80 -5.10
C ARG A 46 13.74 10.70 -5.92
N LEU A 47 14.18 11.86 -6.43
CA LEU A 47 15.50 12.01 -7.05
C LEU A 47 16.63 11.67 -6.04
N ASN A 48 16.43 12.06 -4.77
CA ASN A 48 17.37 11.83 -3.67
C ASN A 48 16.61 11.25 -2.46
N PRO A 49 16.25 9.96 -2.48
CA PRO A 49 15.66 9.29 -1.33
C PRO A 49 16.72 9.11 -0.23
N VAL A 50 16.27 8.92 1.02
CA VAL A 50 17.17 8.75 2.17
C VAL A 50 17.74 7.34 2.27
N SER A 51 17.11 6.36 1.63
CA SER A 51 17.56 4.97 1.52
C SER A 51 16.99 4.30 0.26
N GLY A 52 17.33 3.02 0.05
CA GLY A 52 16.72 2.18 -0.99
C GLY A 52 15.43 1.48 -0.56
N ASP A 53 14.91 1.71 0.65
CA ASP A 53 13.73 0.98 1.14
C ASP A 53 12.43 1.54 0.57
N TRP A 54 11.69 0.72 -0.20
CA TRP A 54 10.37 1.05 -0.73
C TRP A 54 9.44 1.50 0.38
N ASN A 55 9.45 0.84 1.53
CA ASN A 55 8.43 1.07 2.56
C ASN A 55 8.74 2.27 3.49
N THR A 56 9.84 2.98 3.23
CA THR A 56 10.20 4.22 3.94
C THR A 56 9.57 5.44 3.25
N ALA A 57 8.62 6.10 3.94
CA ALA A 57 7.89 7.27 3.41
C ALA A 57 8.77 8.45 2.98
N ALA A 58 9.93 8.63 3.61
CA ALA A 58 10.86 9.69 3.23
C ALA A 58 11.50 9.51 1.83
N ASN A 59 11.39 8.32 1.23
CA ASN A 59 11.91 8.02 -0.10
C ASN A 59 10.93 8.38 -1.24
N TRP A 60 9.67 8.66 -0.91
CA TRP A 60 8.61 8.99 -1.87
C TRP A 60 8.19 10.46 -1.76
N THR A 61 7.58 11.00 -2.81
CA THR A 61 6.83 12.26 -2.72
C THR A 61 5.71 12.16 -1.69
N ALA A 62 5.15 13.30 -1.26
CA ALA A 62 4.03 13.31 -0.33
C ALA A 62 2.91 12.37 -0.82
N GLY A 63 2.37 11.56 0.08
CA GLY A 63 1.42 10.52 -0.29
C GLY A 63 2.04 9.17 -0.68
N GLY A 64 3.28 8.87 -0.30
CA GLY A 64 3.87 7.54 -0.48
C GLY A 64 4.75 7.14 0.70
N PRO A 65 4.93 5.82 0.93
CA PRO A 65 5.09 4.81 -0.11
C PRO A 65 3.76 4.24 -0.65
N PRO A 66 3.69 3.89 -1.94
CA PRO A 66 2.59 3.11 -2.51
C PRO A 66 2.48 1.72 -1.89
N ASN A 67 1.30 1.36 -1.39
CA ASN A 67 1.03 0.03 -0.81
C ASN A 67 -0.49 -0.25 -0.68
N GLY A 68 -1.17 -0.35 -1.81
CA GLY A 68 -2.61 -0.59 -1.89
C GLY A 68 -3.08 -0.95 -3.30
N ALA A 69 -4.19 -1.68 -3.40
CA ALA A 69 -4.74 -2.18 -4.66
C ALA A 69 -5.09 -1.12 -5.72
N THR A 70 -5.12 0.16 -5.36
CA THR A 70 -5.40 1.30 -6.27
C THR A 70 -4.18 2.17 -6.53
N ASP A 71 -3.02 1.78 -5.99
CA ASP A 71 -1.86 2.64 -5.86
C ASP A 71 -0.95 2.49 -7.08
N THR A 72 -0.40 3.60 -7.55
CA THR A 72 0.58 3.62 -8.64
C THR A 72 1.93 4.09 -8.13
N ALA A 73 2.93 3.22 -8.21
CA ALA A 73 4.31 3.59 -7.95
C ALA A 73 4.96 4.17 -9.19
N THR A 74 5.44 5.42 -9.10
CA THR A 74 6.08 6.10 -10.22
C THR A 74 7.58 6.23 -9.99
N PHE A 75 8.38 5.83 -10.98
CA PHE A 75 9.82 5.94 -10.97
C PHE A 75 10.28 6.90 -12.08
N GLN A 76 11.16 7.83 -11.72
CA GLN A 76 11.76 8.84 -12.61
C GLN A 76 13.29 8.75 -12.48
N SER A 77 14.03 9.77 -12.90
CA SER A 77 15.47 9.82 -12.60
C SER A 77 15.70 9.86 -11.08
N SER A 78 16.59 9.00 -10.59
CA SER A 78 16.97 8.93 -9.17
C SER A 78 18.44 8.59 -9.01
N ASN A 79 19.04 9.07 -7.92
CA ASN A 79 20.39 8.74 -7.47
C ASN A 79 20.43 7.44 -6.64
N VAL A 80 19.26 6.88 -6.29
CA VAL A 80 19.15 5.56 -5.65
C VAL A 80 18.20 4.72 -6.49
N THR A 81 18.77 3.73 -7.16
CA THR A 81 18.08 2.90 -8.15
C THR A 81 17.91 1.45 -7.70
N ASP A 82 18.62 1.04 -6.65
CA ASP A 82 18.42 -0.23 -5.99
C ASP A 82 17.34 -0.05 -4.92
N VAL A 83 16.17 -0.63 -5.19
CA VAL A 83 14.97 -0.48 -4.37
C VAL A 83 14.64 -1.82 -3.74
N LEU A 84 14.45 -1.82 -2.43
CA LEU A 84 14.22 -2.99 -1.60
C LEU A 84 12.84 -2.93 -0.97
N LEU A 85 12.06 -4.01 -1.06
CA LEU A 85 10.85 -4.15 -0.25
C LEU A 85 11.22 -4.74 1.11
N SER A 86 10.77 -4.09 2.18
CA SER A 86 10.95 -4.57 3.56
C SER A 86 9.68 -5.17 4.17
N THR A 87 8.54 -5.05 3.48
CA THR A 87 7.26 -5.70 3.81
C THR A 87 6.46 -6.01 2.54
N ASP A 88 5.45 -6.88 2.66
CA ASP A 88 4.44 -7.09 1.62
C ASP A 88 3.92 -5.76 1.08
N THR A 89 3.94 -5.66 -0.25
CA THR A 89 3.57 -4.45 -0.97
C THR A 89 2.61 -4.80 -2.10
N GLU A 90 1.47 -4.13 -2.13
CA GLU A 90 0.49 -4.21 -3.20
C GLU A 90 0.45 -2.90 -3.99
N VAL A 91 0.31 -2.98 -5.31
CA VAL A 91 0.06 -1.82 -6.17
C VAL A 91 -0.90 -2.21 -7.29
N ASP A 92 -1.67 -1.25 -7.78
CA ASP A 92 -2.38 -1.37 -9.05
C ASP A 92 -1.37 -1.48 -10.20
N GLY A 93 -0.33 -0.64 -10.17
CA GLY A 93 0.67 -0.61 -11.21
C GLY A 93 1.96 0.11 -10.85
N ILE A 94 2.95 -0.09 -11.70
CA ILE A 94 4.27 0.53 -11.62
C ILE A 94 4.56 1.24 -12.93
N VAL A 95 4.93 2.51 -12.86
CA VAL A 95 5.20 3.36 -14.04
C VAL A 95 6.62 3.87 -13.99
N PHE A 96 7.43 3.55 -14.99
CA PHE A 96 8.71 4.20 -15.24
C PHE A 96 8.50 5.32 -16.27
N GLY A 97 8.75 6.57 -15.87
CA GLY A 97 8.63 7.72 -16.76
C GLY A 97 9.69 7.76 -17.85
N ALA A 98 9.48 8.61 -18.85
CA ALA A 98 10.46 8.84 -19.91
C ALA A 98 11.79 9.33 -19.34
N GLY A 99 12.89 8.65 -19.69
CA GLY A 99 14.22 8.97 -19.16
C GLY A 99 14.43 8.61 -17.68
N ALA A 100 13.56 7.79 -17.09
CA ALA A 100 13.82 7.23 -15.76
C ALA A 100 15.14 6.45 -15.72
N SER A 101 15.78 6.40 -14.54
CA SER A 101 16.99 5.61 -14.35
C SER A 101 16.72 4.11 -14.52
N ALA A 102 17.79 3.30 -14.65
CA ALA A 102 17.66 1.85 -14.62
C ALA A 102 17.53 1.40 -13.16
N PHE A 103 16.32 1.00 -12.76
CA PHE A 103 16.03 0.50 -11.43
C PHE A 103 16.16 -1.03 -11.35
N THR A 104 16.60 -1.47 -10.20
CA THR A 104 16.46 -2.86 -9.73
C THR A 104 15.53 -2.84 -8.53
N ILE A 105 14.35 -3.46 -8.66
CA ILE A 105 13.38 -3.56 -7.58
C ILE A 105 13.41 -4.99 -7.04
N THR A 106 13.83 -5.14 -5.79
CA THR A 106 14.08 -6.45 -5.16
C THR A 106 13.07 -6.69 -4.04
N ALA A 107 12.29 -7.76 -4.17
CA ALA A 107 11.54 -8.32 -3.06
C ALA A 107 12.49 -9.21 -2.24
N THR A 108 12.98 -8.73 -1.08
CA THR A 108 13.95 -9.49 -0.26
C THR A 108 13.34 -10.00 1.04
N PRO A 109 13.24 -11.33 1.23
CA PRO A 109 12.77 -11.93 2.46
C PRO A 109 13.69 -11.60 3.65
N THR A 110 13.11 -11.22 4.80
CA THR A 110 13.86 -11.05 6.05
C THR A 110 13.56 -12.18 7.04
N THR A 111 12.30 -12.63 7.12
CA THR A 111 11.88 -13.76 7.96
C THR A 111 10.66 -14.54 7.43
N ALA A 112 10.14 -14.15 6.26
CA ALA A 112 8.92 -14.70 5.66
C ALA A 112 8.94 -14.55 4.12
N VAL A 113 7.90 -15.06 3.47
CA VAL A 113 7.64 -14.80 2.05
C VAL A 113 7.15 -13.37 1.89
N PHE A 114 7.82 -12.57 1.06
CA PHE A 114 7.36 -11.21 0.71
C PHE A 114 6.88 -11.13 -0.72
N ASN A 115 5.76 -10.44 -0.90
CA ASN A 115 5.12 -10.26 -2.20
C ASN A 115 5.24 -8.80 -2.63
N LEU A 116 5.72 -8.60 -3.85
CA LEU A 116 5.28 -7.49 -4.68
C LEU A 116 4.09 -7.97 -5.50
N LEU A 117 2.88 -7.59 -5.06
CA LEU A 117 1.64 -7.87 -5.76
C LEU A 117 1.31 -6.70 -6.69
N ILE A 118 1.14 -6.99 -7.97
CA ILE A 118 0.75 -6.04 -9.01
C ILE A 118 -0.59 -6.52 -9.55
N GLY A 119 -1.69 -5.90 -9.12
CA GLY A 119 -3.04 -6.44 -9.30
C GLY A 119 -3.86 -5.80 -10.41
N GLY A 120 -3.44 -4.66 -10.96
CA GLY A 120 -4.29 -3.83 -11.82
C GLY A 120 -3.71 -3.53 -13.19
N ALA A 121 -3.26 -2.30 -13.41
CA ALA A 121 -2.67 -1.86 -14.67
C ALA A 121 -1.39 -2.62 -15.05
N GLY A 122 -0.65 -3.17 -14.08
CA GLY A 122 0.63 -3.82 -14.34
C GLY A 122 1.80 -2.84 -14.43
N ILE A 123 2.81 -3.19 -15.22
CA ILE A 123 4.01 -2.37 -15.39
C ILE A 123 3.97 -1.63 -16.72
N THR A 124 4.14 -0.32 -16.67
CA THR A 124 4.34 0.54 -17.83
C THR A 124 5.75 1.11 -17.82
N ASN A 125 6.60 0.69 -18.75
CA ASN A 125 7.96 1.20 -18.87
C ASN A 125 8.11 2.15 -20.07
N ASN A 126 8.05 3.45 -19.80
CA ASN A 126 8.28 4.49 -20.81
C ASN A 126 9.73 5.01 -20.81
N SER A 127 10.63 4.42 -20.02
CA SER A 127 11.99 4.94 -19.81
C SER A 127 12.91 4.82 -21.02
N GLY A 128 12.64 3.88 -21.92
CA GLY A 128 13.50 3.53 -23.05
C GLY A 128 14.66 2.61 -22.67
N ILE A 129 14.77 2.18 -21.41
CA ILE A 129 15.80 1.25 -20.92
C ILE A 129 15.17 0.10 -20.12
N THR A 130 15.94 -0.98 -19.94
CA THR A 130 15.46 -2.18 -19.24
C THR A 130 15.40 -1.93 -17.73
N GLN A 131 14.30 -2.35 -17.11
CA GLN A 131 14.10 -2.35 -15.66
C GLN A 131 14.17 -3.78 -15.14
N ASN A 132 14.81 -3.99 -13.99
CA ASN A 132 14.98 -5.32 -13.41
C ASN A 132 14.14 -5.48 -12.15
N PHE A 133 13.51 -6.64 -12.04
CA PHE A 133 12.68 -7.06 -10.92
C PHE A 133 13.26 -8.34 -10.35
N VAL A 134 13.62 -8.36 -9.07
CA VAL A 134 14.30 -9.49 -8.44
C VAL A 134 13.42 -10.10 -7.36
N ALA A 135 13.04 -11.35 -7.56
CA ALA A 135 12.52 -12.21 -6.51
C ALA A 135 13.72 -12.85 -5.80
N ALA A 136 14.16 -12.24 -4.69
CA ALA A 136 15.39 -12.65 -4.02
C ALA A 136 15.19 -13.85 -3.09
N ASN A 137 16.25 -14.61 -2.87
CA ASN A 137 16.28 -15.71 -1.91
C ASN A 137 16.96 -15.24 -0.60
N SER A 138 16.48 -15.66 0.58
CA SER A 138 17.11 -15.30 1.86
C SER A 138 18.39 -16.09 2.20
N GLY A 139 18.75 -17.07 1.37
CA GLY A 139 19.77 -18.08 1.62
C GLY A 139 19.27 -19.28 2.45
N ASP A 140 18.04 -19.24 2.98
CA ASP A 140 17.43 -20.33 3.76
C ASP A 140 16.34 -21.09 2.97
N SER A 141 15.90 -22.22 3.53
CA SER A 141 15.01 -23.18 2.86
C SER A 141 13.53 -22.75 2.79
N GLY A 142 13.16 -21.54 3.21
CA GLY A 142 11.76 -21.14 3.29
C GLY A 142 11.44 -19.73 2.82
N SER A 143 12.33 -18.77 3.03
CA SER A 143 12.03 -17.36 2.81
C SER A 143 12.47 -16.92 1.42
N HIS A 144 11.54 -16.35 0.65
CA HIS A 144 11.78 -15.91 -0.73
C HIS A 144 10.89 -14.71 -1.07
N GLY A 145 11.39 -13.86 -1.95
CA GLY A 145 10.61 -12.83 -2.61
C GLY A 145 9.71 -13.44 -3.68
N ARG A 146 8.55 -12.83 -3.90
CA ARG A 146 7.62 -13.18 -4.96
C ARG A 146 7.22 -11.92 -5.69
N ILE A 147 7.12 -12.04 -7.01
CA ILE A 147 6.58 -11.01 -7.88
C ILE A 147 5.35 -11.61 -8.51
N VAL A 148 4.19 -11.06 -8.16
CA VAL A 148 2.90 -11.64 -8.49
C VAL A 148 2.15 -10.65 -9.36
N PHE A 149 1.77 -11.10 -10.56
CA PHE A 149 0.81 -10.41 -11.41
C PHE A 149 -0.55 -11.05 -11.18
N ASP A 150 -1.53 -10.25 -10.80
CA ASP A 150 -2.90 -10.70 -10.60
C ASP A 150 -3.88 -9.92 -11.47
N ASN A 151 -5.10 -10.43 -11.58
CA ASN A 151 -6.20 -9.83 -12.31
C ASN A 151 -5.85 -9.60 -13.80
N SER A 152 -5.64 -8.35 -14.22
CA SER A 152 -5.31 -7.95 -15.59
C SER A 152 -3.89 -7.40 -15.74
N ALA A 153 -3.06 -7.50 -14.69
CA ALA A 153 -1.75 -6.89 -14.68
C ALA A 153 -0.82 -7.54 -15.71
N THR A 154 -0.08 -6.71 -16.44
CA THR A 154 0.93 -7.15 -17.42
C THR A 154 2.34 -6.79 -16.97
N ALA A 155 3.32 -7.57 -17.40
CA ALA A 155 4.74 -7.31 -17.11
C ALA A 155 5.33 -6.11 -17.88
N GLY A 156 4.58 -5.55 -18.83
CA GLY A 156 5.06 -4.47 -19.70
C GLY A 156 6.15 -4.90 -20.68
N THR A 157 6.82 -3.91 -21.28
CA THR A 157 7.97 -4.10 -22.16
C THR A 157 9.25 -3.63 -21.46
N LEU A 158 10.41 -4.07 -21.96
CA LEU A 158 11.71 -3.69 -21.40
C LEU A 158 11.79 -3.95 -19.89
N THR A 159 11.22 -5.08 -19.44
CA THR A 159 11.31 -5.57 -18.07
C THR A 159 12.02 -6.92 -18.08
N VAL A 160 12.84 -7.14 -17.06
CA VAL A 160 13.51 -8.42 -16.79
C VAL A 160 13.13 -8.85 -15.38
N PHE A 161 12.84 -10.14 -15.23
CA PHE A 161 12.54 -10.75 -13.95
C PHE A 161 13.63 -11.76 -13.61
N THR A 162 14.38 -11.48 -12.55
CA THR A 162 15.38 -12.37 -12.00
C THR A 162 14.75 -13.12 -10.83
N ASN A 163 14.64 -14.44 -10.96
CA ASN A 163 14.21 -15.30 -9.87
C ASN A 163 15.44 -15.99 -9.28
N GLU A 164 15.82 -15.62 -8.07
CA GLU A 164 16.94 -16.26 -7.38
C GLU A 164 16.51 -17.65 -6.91
N GLY A 165 17.25 -18.67 -7.35
CA GLY A 165 16.99 -20.06 -6.96
C GLY A 165 17.19 -20.28 -5.46
N GLY A 166 16.57 -21.33 -4.93
CA GLY A 166 16.76 -21.75 -3.55
C GLY A 166 18.10 -22.43 -3.29
N THR A 167 18.53 -22.44 -2.03
CA THR A 167 19.66 -23.25 -1.58
C THR A 167 19.34 -24.74 -1.77
N ALA A 168 20.14 -25.43 -2.59
CA ALA A 168 20.06 -26.88 -2.72
C ALA A 168 20.84 -27.54 -1.57
N ASP A 169 20.16 -28.33 -0.73
CA ASP A 169 20.83 -29.18 0.25
C ASP A 169 21.19 -30.52 -0.40
N SER A 170 22.49 -30.79 -0.56
CA SER A 170 22.98 -32.08 -1.05
C SER A 170 23.36 -32.95 0.16
N HIS A 171 22.50 -33.88 0.54
CA HIS A 171 22.87 -34.95 1.47
C HIS A 171 23.70 -36.00 0.70
N TYR A 172 24.96 -36.19 1.12
CA TYR A 172 25.83 -37.30 0.71
C TYR A 172 25.67 -38.50 1.64
#